data_AF-A0A8J6GMA6-F1
#
_entry.id   AF-A0A8J6GMA6-F1
#
_cell.length_a   1.000
_cell.length_b   1.000
_cell.length_c   1.000
_cell.angle_alpha   90.00
_cell.angle_beta   90.00
_cell.angle_gamma   90.00
#
_symmetry.space_group_name_H-M   'P 1'
#
loop_
_entity.id
_entity.type
_entity.pdbx_description
1 polymer ?
#
loop_
_entity_poly.entity_id
_entity_poly.type
_entity_poly.pdbx_seq_one_letter_code
_entity_poly.pdbx_strand_id
1 'polypeptide(L)'
;MIVSTPTGSTAYAVAAGPSMIHPSMPAIMVTPICPYSLSFWPIVVPGGVELIIMLSPEARNTAWVSFDGRKRQEICHGDSISITTSCYPLPSTCVCDPVSGWFESLAQCLHWNVQKKQAHFPEDEDQDEEDS
;
A
#
# COMPACT_ATOMS: atom_id res chain seq x y z
N MET A 1 9.31 2.06 7.64
CA MET A 1 8.91 2.91 6.49
C MET A 1 8.97 2.07 5.23
N ILE A 2 8.15 2.38 4.24
CA ILE A 2 8.06 1.72 2.93
C ILE A 2 8.29 2.80 1.87
N VAL A 3 9.13 2.50 0.89
CA VAL A 3 9.21 3.28 -0.36
C VAL A 3 8.79 2.35 -1.48
N SER A 4 7.77 2.73 -2.25
CA SER A 4 7.19 1.86 -3.28
C SER A 4 6.96 2.57 -4.60
N THR A 5 7.00 1.79 -5.67
CA THR A 5 6.48 2.17 -6.99
C THR A 5 4.95 2.17 -6.98
N PRO A 6 4.27 2.68 -8.02
CA PRO A 6 2.82 2.62 -8.14
C PRO A 6 2.31 1.17 -8.14
N THR A 7 3.01 0.26 -8.82
CA THR A 7 2.71 -1.19 -8.77
C THR A 7 2.84 -1.76 -7.37
N GLY A 8 3.81 -1.29 -6.57
CA GLY A 8 3.97 -1.67 -5.17
C GLY A 8 2.96 -1.04 -4.21
N SER A 9 2.15 -0.07 -4.65
CA SER A 9 1.15 0.61 -3.79
C SER A 9 0.07 -0.34 -3.27
N THR A 10 -0.24 -1.40 -4.02
CA THR A 10 -1.21 -2.44 -3.67
C THR A 10 -0.58 -3.63 -2.94
N ALA A 11 0.75 -3.61 -2.73
CA ALA A 11 1.48 -4.65 -2.01
C ALA A 11 1.57 -4.31 -0.51
N TYR A 12 2.74 -4.47 0.13
CA TYR A 12 2.90 -4.19 1.56
C TYR A 12 2.53 -2.74 1.94
N ALA A 13 2.68 -1.80 0.99
CA ALA A 13 2.28 -0.43 1.18
C ALA A 13 0.81 -0.34 1.61
N VAL A 14 -0.14 -0.99 0.91
CA VAL A 14 -1.59 -0.91 1.19
C VAL A 14 -1.96 -1.22 2.64
N ALA A 15 -1.22 -2.12 3.30
CA ALA A 15 -1.45 -2.51 4.68
C ALA A 15 -1.13 -1.38 5.69
N ALA A 16 -0.26 -0.44 5.31
CA ALA A 16 0.03 0.75 6.11
C ALA A 16 -1.00 1.89 5.91
N GLY A 17 -2.10 1.62 5.18
CA GLY A 17 -3.16 2.58 4.86
C GLY A 17 -2.90 3.66 3.78
N PRO A 18 -1.87 3.57 2.89
CA PRO A 18 -1.70 4.54 1.82
C PRO A 18 -2.70 4.29 0.68
N SER A 19 -2.87 5.32 -0.15
CA SER A 19 -3.66 5.27 -1.36
C SER A 19 -3.10 4.26 -2.37
N MET A 20 -4.00 3.64 -3.15
CA MET A 20 -3.62 2.85 -4.32
C MET A 20 -3.36 3.79 -5.51
N ILE A 21 -2.28 3.55 -6.24
CA ILE A 21 -1.86 4.38 -7.37
C ILE A 21 -1.86 3.52 -8.64
N HIS A 22 -2.44 4.04 -9.72
CA HIS A 22 -2.45 3.38 -11.01
C HIS A 22 -1.01 3.14 -11.54
N PRO A 23 -0.67 1.96 -12.10
CA PRO A 23 0.69 1.62 -12.55
C PRO A 23 1.32 2.59 -13.55
N SER A 24 0.51 3.28 -14.37
CA SER A 24 1.00 4.26 -15.36
C SER A 24 1.42 5.61 -14.76
N MET A 25 1.22 5.86 -13.46
CA MET A 25 1.59 7.13 -12.83
C MET A 25 3.09 7.18 -12.57
N PRO A 26 3.85 8.14 -13.12
CA PRO A 26 5.29 8.27 -12.85
C PRO A 26 5.52 8.86 -11.45
N ALA A 27 5.48 8.01 -10.43
CA ALA A 27 5.54 8.43 -9.03
C ALA A 27 6.31 7.46 -8.14
N ILE A 28 6.84 7.97 -7.03
CA ILE A 28 7.37 7.20 -5.92
C ILE A 28 6.52 7.52 -4.69
N MET A 29 6.14 6.50 -3.94
CA MET A 29 5.36 6.66 -2.71
C MET A 29 6.23 6.37 -1.50
N VAL A 30 6.14 7.23 -0.48
CA VAL A 30 6.81 7.06 0.81
C VAL A 30 5.75 6.95 1.89
N THR A 31 5.71 5.79 2.56
CA THR A 31 4.71 5.45 3.56
C THR A 31 5.39 5.08 4.88
N PRO A 32 5.19 5.85 5.96
CA PRO A 32 5.71 5.46 7.27
C PRO A 32 5.03 4.18 7.76
N ILE A 33 5.74 3.36 8.55
CA ILE A 33 5.15 2.19 9.22
C ILE A 33 5.01 2.56 10.69
N CYS A 34 3.78 2.57 11.22
CA CYS A 34 3.46 2.88 12.61
C CYS A 34 4.28 4.08 13.16
N PRO A 35 4.22 5.27 12.53
CA PRO A 35 5.01 6.41 12.97
C PRO A 35 4.61 6.84 14.38
N TYR A 36 5.58 7.29 15.18
CA TYR A 36 5.34 7.81 16.52
C TYR A 36 4.52 9.13 16.51
N SER A 37 4.63 9.91 15.43
CA SER A 37 3.88 11.16 15.24
C SER A 37 2.76 10.99 14.22
N LEU A 38 1.59 11.53 14.55
CA LEU A 38 0.41 11.60 13.67
C LEU A 38 0.59 12.58 12.49
N SER A 39 1.65 13.39 12.50
CA SER A 39 1.96 14.32 11.40
C SER A 39 2.73 13.66 10.24
N PHE A 40 3.13 12.38 10.39
CA PHE A 40 3.78 11.62 9.34
C PHE A 40 2.75 11.00 8.40
N TRP A 41 2.31 11.80 7.44
CA TRP A 41 1.41 11.36 6.39
C TRP A 41 2.19 10.68 5.25
N PRO A 42 1.61 9.66 4.58
CA PRO A 42 2.16 9.15 3.34
C PRO A 42 2.27 10.29 2.31
N ILE A 43 3.37 10.30 1.55
CA ILE A 43 3.59 11.28 0.48
C ILE A 43 3.83 10.58 -0.85
N VAL A 44 3.40 11.24 -1.93
CA VAL A 44 3.64 10.83 -3.31
C VAL A 44 4.49 11.90 -3.96
N VAL A 45 5.65 11.50 -4.49
CA VAL A 45 6.60 12.39 -5.16
C VAL A 45 6.76 11.99 -6.63
N PRO A 46 7.16 12.91 -7.52
CA PRO A 46 7.38 12.58 -8.94
C PRO A 46 8.44 11.50 -9.12
N GLY A 47 8.28 10.62 -10.11
CA GLY A 47 9.22 9.53 -10.37
C GLY A 47 10.64 9.97 -10.77
N GLY A 48 10.84 11.23 -11.15
CA GLY A 48 12.15 11.76 -11.55
C GLY A 48 13.04 12.21 -10.38
N VAL A 49 12.58 12.10 -9.13
CA VAL A 49 13.37 12.52 -7.96
C VAL A 49 14.30 11.40 -7.48
N GLU A 50 15.39 11.81 -6.83
CA GLU A 50 16.24 10.92 -6.03
C GLU A 50 15.86 11.06 -4.56
N LEU A 51 15.63 9.93 -3.89
CA LEU A 51 15.42 9.87 -2.45
C LEU A 51 16.65 9.25 -1.80
N ILE A 52 17.19 9.92 -0.79
CA ILE A 52 18.31 9.41 0.01
C ILE A 52 17.83 9.16 1.43
N ILE A 53 17.98 7.92 1.90
CA ILE A 53 17.63 7.51 3.26
C ILE A 53 18.92 7.14 3.99
N MET A 54 19.08 7.71 5.19
CA MET A 54 20.21 7.46 6.07
C MET A 54 19.71 7.28 7.50
N LEU A 55 20.51 6.61 8.32
CA LEU A 55 20.29 6.63 9.76
C LEU A 55 20.60 8.01 10.32
N SER A 56 19.78 8.47 11.27
CA SER A 56 20.10 9.68 12.04
C SER A 56 21.42 9.46 12.80
N PRO A 57 22.28 10.50 12.89
CA PRO A 57 23.50 10.41 13.70
C PRO A 57 23.26 10.00 15.15
N GLU A 58 22.07 10.33 15.68
CA GLU A 58 21.62 10.04 17.05
C GLU A 58 20.88 8.70 17.18
N ALA A 59 20.71 7.94 16.09
CA ALA A 59 20.06 6.65 16.14
C ALA A 59 20.82 5.70 17.09
N ARG A 60 20.09 4.98 17.94
CA ARG A 60 20.71 4.05 18.90
C ARG A 60 20.98 2.67 18.31
N ASN A 61 20.26 2.31 17.25
CA ASN A 61 20.27 0.98 16.65
C ASN A 61 20.46 1.09 15.14
N THR A 62 20.97 0.02 14.54
CA THR A 62 20.97 -0.18 13.09
C THR A 62 19.55 -0.36 12.55
N ALA A 63 19.41 -0.17 11.24
CA ALA A 63 18.17 -0.43 10.53
C ALA A 63 18.34 -1.62 9.58
N TRP A 64 17.22 -2.11 9.06
CA TRP A 64 17.22 -3.16 8.05
C TRP A 64 16.42 -2.69 6.85
N VAL A 65 16.94 -2.95 5.66
CA VAL A 65 16.25 -2.75 4.39
C VAL A 65 15.96 -4.10 3.75
N SER A 66 14.85 -4.18 3.03
CA SER A 66 14.51 -5.31 2.17
C SER A 66 13.99 -4.78 0.83
N PHE A 67 14.25 -5.52 -0.24
CA PHE A 67 13.85 -5.17 -1.59
C PHE A 67 12.81 -6.19 -2.06
N ASP A 68 11.58 -5.73 -2.32
CA ASP A 68 10.42 -6.57 -2.67
C ASP A 68 10.22 -7.77 -1.73
N GLY A 69 10.44 -7.55 -0.42
CA GLY A 69 10.32 -8.57 0.62
C GLY A 69 11.45 -9.61 0.63
N ARG A 70 12.50 -9.42 -0.16
CA ARG A 70 13.67 -10.31 -0.27
C ARG A 70 14.95 -9.57 0.08
N LYS A 71 16.07 -10.31 0.14
CA LYS A 71 17.45 -9.79 0.30
C LYS A 71 17.57 -8.75 1.41
N ARG A 72 17.32 -9.17 2.65
CA ARG A 72 17.41 -8.29 3.81
C ARG A 72 18.86 -7.90 4.06
N GLN A 73 19.14 -6.61 4.18
CA GLN A 73 20.47 -6.08 4.44
C GLN A 73 20.43 -5.14 5.65
N GLU A 74 21.44 -5.22 6.50
CA GLU A 74 21.62 -4.31 7.63
C GLU A 74 22.20 -2.99 7.13
N ILE A 75 21.73 -1.89 7.71
CA ILE A 75 22.16 -0.53 7.45
C ILE A 75 22.78 0.01 8.73
N CYS A 76 24.04 0.41 8.64
CA CYS A 76 24.84 0.92 9.74
C CYS A 76 24.96 2.45 9.67
N HIS A 77 25.48 3.06 10.73
CA HIS A 77 25.78 4.49 10.72
C HIS A 77 26.81 4.82 9.63
N GLY A 78 26.54 5.89 8.87
CA GLY A 78 27.35 6.29 7.72
C GLY A 78 26.89 5.67 6.39
N ASP A 79 26.06 4.64 6.41
CA ASP A 79 25.46 4.09 5.19
C ASP A 79 24.31 4.98 4.68
N SER A 80 24.13 4.96 3.35
CA SER A 80 23.03 5.65 2.69
C SER A 80 22.38 4.76 1.63
N ILE A 81 21.06 4.83 1.53
CA ILE A 81 20.29 4.18 0.47
C ILE A 81 19.80 5.27 -0.48
N SER A 82 20.29 5.27 -1.72
CA SER A 82 19.75 6.11 -2.79
C SER A 82 18.70 5.31 -3.58
N ILE A 83 17.55 5.94 -3.82
CA ILE A 83 16.40 5.36 -4.50
C ILE A 83 16.00 6.30 -5.64
N THR A 84 16.00 5.76 -6.85
CA THR A 84 15.59 6.43 -8.08
C THR A 84 14.70 5.51 -8.90
N THR A 85 13.84 6.08 -9.74
CA THR A 85 13.12 5.26 -10.74
C THR A 85 14.11 4.66 -11.73
N SER A 86 14.00 3.36 -11.97
CA SER A 86 14.85 2.63 -12.93
C SER A 86 14.56 3.06 -14.38
N CYS A 87 15.60 3.12 -15.22
CA CYS A 87 15.45 3.27 -16.66
C CYS A 87 15.03 1.98 -17.38
N TYR A 88 14.91 0.87 -16.65
CA TYR A 88 14.47 -0.43 -17.16
C TYR A 88 13.15 -0.85 -16.49
N PRO A 89 11.99 -0.36 -16.98
CA PRO A 89 10.70 -0.78 -16.46
C PRO A 89 10.40 -2.23 -16.85
N LEU A 90 9.62 -2.92 -16.02
CA LEU A 90 9.14 -4.26 -16.33
C LEU A 90 7.93 -4.16 -17.28
N PRO A 91 8.01 -4.65 -18.54
CA PRO A 91 6.88 -4.63 -19.44
C PRO A 91 5.85 -5.67 -19.00
N SER A 92 4.64 -5.21 -18.68
CA SER A 92 3.49 -6.08 -18.41
C SER A 92 2.67 -6.23 -19.68
N THR A 93 2.33 -7.46 -20.06
CA THR A 93 1.39 -7.72 -21.16
C THR A 93 -0.02 -7.76 -20.60
N CYS A 94 -0.89 -6.86 -21.06
CA CYS A 94 -2.27 -6.79 -20.60
C CYS A 94 -3.17 -7.61 -21.54
N VAL A 95 -4.09 -8.39 -20.98
CA VAL A 95 -5.09 -9.17 -21.74
C VAL A 95 -6.17 -8.26 -22.35
N CYS A 96 -6.40 -7.11 -21.71
CA CYS A 96 -7.35 -6.07 -22.08
C CYS A 96 -6.69 -4.68 -21.95
N ASP A 97 -7.47 -3.60 -22.09
CA ASP A 97 -6.97 -2.25 -21.86
C ASP A 97 -6.31 -2.12 -20.47
N PRO A 98 -5.11 -1.54 -20.34
CA PRO A 98 -4.37 -1.49 -19.08
C PRO A 98 -5.13 -0.78 -17.94
N VAL A 99 -5.97 0.20 -18.28
CA VAL A 99 -6.75 0.95 -17.31
C VAL A 99 -7.91 0.08 -16.83
N SER A 100 -8.70 -0.47 -17.76
CA SER A 100 -9.85 -1.30 -17.38
C SER A 100 -9.43 -2.56 -16.62
N GLY A 101 -8.35 -3.23 -17.05
CA GLY A 101 -7.83 -4.43 -16.39
C GLY A 101 -7.34 -4.18 -14.97
N TRP A 102 -6.78 -2.99 -14.69
CA TRP A 102 -6.39 -2.62 -13.32
C TRP A 102 -7.60 -2.45 -12.41
N PHE A 103 -8.64 -1.73 -12.85
CA PHE A 103 -9.87 -1.55 -12.07
C PHE A 103 -10.61 -2.86 -11.84
N GLU A 104 -10.68 -3.73 -12.85
CA GLU A 104 -11.29 -5.05 -12.73
C GLU A 104 -10.53 -5.90 -11.68
N SER A 105 -9.21 -5.91 -11.73
CA SER A 105 -8.36 -6.60 -10.75
C SER A 105 -8.59 -6.07 -9.33
N LEU A 106 -8.69 -4.74 -9.16
CA LEU A 106 -9.00 -4.15 -7.85
C LEU A 106 -10.39 -4.54 -7.34
N ALA A 107 -11.41 -4.47 -8.20
CA ALA A 107 -12.77 -4.85 -7.85
C ALA A 107 -12.84 -6.32 -7.42
N GLN A 108 -12.16 -7.21 -8.14
CA GLN A 108 -12.11 -8.63 -7.84
C GLN A 108 -11.34 -8.93 -6.55
N CYS A 109 -10.14 -8.35 -6.37
CA CYS A 109 -9.30 -8.65 -5.21
C CYS A 109 -9.81 -8.04 -3.91
N LEU A 110 -10.32 -6.80 -3.95
CA LEU A 110 -10.72 -6.06 -2.76
C LEU A 110 -12.24 -6.05 -2.52
N HIS A 111 -13.03 -6.67 -3.41
CA HIS A 111 -14.49 -6.56 -3.40
C HIS A 111 -14.95 -5.10 -3.39
N TRP A 112 -14.18 -4.25 -4.08
CA TRP A 112 -14.36 -2.80 -4.05
C TRP A 112 -15.75 -2.45 -4.60
N ASN A 113 -16.56 -1.78 -3.78
CA ASN A 113 -17.92 -1.34 -4.12
C ASN A 113 -18.96 -2.47 -4.32
N VAL A 114 -18.74 -3.66 -3.73
CA VAL A 114 -19.76 -4.73 -3.69
C VAL A 114 -20.65 -4.55 -2.46
N GLN A 115 -21.89 -4.11 -2.65
CA GLN A 115 -22.88 -4.08 -1.56
C GLN A 115 -23.34 -5.51 -1.23
N LYS A 116 -23.03 -5.99 -0.03
CA LYS A 116 -23.76 -7.12 0.55
C LYS A 116 -25.13 -6.62 1.00
N LYS A 117 -26.20 -7.14 0.40
CA LYS A 117 -27.57 -6.92 0.86
C LYS A 117 -27.65 -7.40 2.32
N GLN A 118 -27.87 -6.51 3.28
CA GLN A 118 -28.07 -6.91 4.67
C GLN A 118 -29.34 -7.76 4.74
N ALA A 119 -29.25 -8.92 5.39
CA ALA A 119 -30.43 -9.73 5.69
C ALA A 119 -31.33 -8.95 6.66
N HIS A 120 -32.64 -9.05 6.45
CA HIS A 120 -33.64 -8.51 7.37
C HIS A 120 -33.41 -9.13 8.75
N PHE A 121 -33.42 -8.32 9.81
CA PHE A 121 -33.41 -8.85 11.16
C PHE A 121 -34.67 -9.72 11.33
N PRO A 122 -34.58 -10.96 11.83
CA PRO A 122 -35.78 -11.69 12.17
C PRO A 122 -36.54 -10.86 13.21
N GLU A 123 -37.80 -10.53 12.88
CA GLU A 123 -38.73 -10.01 13.87
C GLU A 123 -39.01 -11.18 14.81
N ASP A 124 -38.63 -11.04 16.08
CA ASP A 124 -39.05 -11.97 17.11
C ASP A 124 -40.59 -11.91 17.14
N GLU A 125 -41.25 -12.95 16.63
CA GLU A 125 -42.70 -13.11 16.76
C GLU A 125 -42.99 -13.27 18.26
N ASP A 126 -43.36 -12.17 18.90
CA ASP A 126 -44.06 -12.16 20.19
C ASP A 126 -45.34 -12.99 20.02
N GLN A 127 -45.28 -14.27 20.37
CA GLN A 127 -46.47 -15.08 20.61
C GLN A 127 -47.00 -14.75 22.02
N ASP A 128 -47.61 -13.58 22.13
CA ASP A 128 -48.56 -13.29 23.21
C ASP A 128 -49.99 -13.54 22.70
N GLU A 129 -50.70 -14.38 23.46
CA GLU A 129 -52.17 -14.51 23.56
C GLU A 129 -52.87 -15.20 22.35
N GLU A 130 -53.87 -16.08 22.50
CA GLU A 130 -54.99 -16.08 23.45
C GLU A 130 -55.81 -17.39 23.30
N ASP A 131 -56.30 -17.92 24.43
CA ASP A 131 -57.50 -18.76 24.64
C ASP A 131 -58.05 -19.70 23.52
N SER A 132 -58.06 -21.02 23.80
CA SER A 132 -59.28 -21.86 23.99
C SER A 132 -58.98 -23.35 24.11
#